data_AF-A0A838NXM6-F1
#
_entry.id   AF-A0A838NXM6-F1
#
_cell.length_a   1.000
_cell.length_b   1.000
_cell.length_c   1.000
_cell.angle_alpha   90.00
_cell.angle_beta   90.00
_cell.angle_gamma   90.00
#
_symmetry.space_group_name_H-M   'P 1'
#
loop_
_entity.id
_entity.type
_entity.pdbx_description
1 polymer ?
#
loop_
_entity_poly.entity_id
_entity_poly.type
_entity_poly.pdbx_seq_one_letter_code
_entity_poly.pdbx_strand_id
1 'polypeptide(L)' 'VTLILIGLLLWSGSLSWFGRLPGDIRIERDSFQIFVPLVSMIVVSVVISLVLYLMKRYL' A
#
# COMPACT_ATOMS: atom_id res chain seq x y z
N VAL A 1 1.83 7.70 -20.97
CA VAL A 1 0.91 8.53 -20.15
C VAL A 1 0.61 7.89 -18.80
N THR A 2 0.12 6.66 -18.74
CA THR A 2 -0.22 5.96 -17.47
C THR A 2 0.97 5.84 -16.49
N LEU A 3 2.15 5.46 -16.98
CA LEU A 3 3.38 5.41 -16.18
C LEU A 3 3.81 6.78 -15.64
N ILE A 4 3.55 7.85 -16.39
CA ILE A 4 3.89 9.23 -16.00
C ILE A 4 2.97 9.68 -14.86
N LEU A 5 1.68 9.35 -14.94
CA LEU A 5 0.71 9.62 -13.87
C LEU A 5 1.04 8.85 -12.60
N ILE A 6 1.39 7.57 -12.71
CA ILE A 6 1.84 6.75 -11.56
C ILE A 6 3.12 7.34 -10.96
N GLY A 7 4.10 7.73 -11.79
CA GLY A 7 5.34 8.36 -11.33
C GLY A 7 5.12 9.67 -10.58
N LEU A 8 4.23 10.54 -11.06
CA LEU A 8 3.84 11.78 -10.39
C LEU A 8 3.12 11.52 -9.05
N LEU A 9 2.25 10.51 -9.00
CA LEU A 9 1.52 10.13 -7.78
C LEU A 9 2.46 9.56 -6.71
N LEU A 10 3.47 8.79 -7.12
CA LEU A 10 4.51 8.29 -6.23
C LEU A 10 5.43 9.42 -5.75
N TRP A 11 5.77 10.36 -6.65
CA TRP A 11 6.64 11.50 -6.33
C TRP A 11 5.99 12.52 -5.38
N SER A 12 4.67 12.70 -5.44
CA SER A 12 3.94 13.61 -4.54
C SER A 12 3.93 13.15 -3.08
N GLY A 13 4.48 11.97 -2.77
CA GLY A 13 4.48 11.42 -1.41
C GLY A 13 3.11 10.91 -0.97
N SER A 14 2.12 10.83 -1.88
CA SER A 14 0.77 10.36 -1.59
C SER A 14 0.74 8.90 -1.12
N LEU A 15 1.78 8.11 -1.42
CA LEU A 15 1.98 6.75 -0.92
C LEU A 15 3.06 6.64 0.18
N SER A 16 3.57 7.75 0.71
CA SER A 16 4.66 7.72 1.71
C SER A 16 4.28 7.05 3.03
N TRP A 17 2.98 7.00 3.34
CA TRP A 17 2.40 6.29 4.47
C TRP A 17 2.28 4.78 4.23
N PHE A 18 2.32 4.34 2.97
CA PHE A 18 2.11 2.95 2.59
C PHE A 18 3.30 2.10 3.06
N GLY A 19 3.03 1.14 3.95
CA GLY A 19 4.05 0.32 4.57
C GLY A 19 4.77 0.99 5.76
N ARG A 20 4.27 2.12 6.27
CA ARG A 20 4.72 2.74 7.54
C ARG A 20 3.67 2.64 8.64
N LEU A 21 2.70 1.74 8.51
CA LEU A 21 1.64 1.59 9.49
C LEU A 21 2.18 0.90 10.75
N PRO A 22 1.63 1.22 11.94
CA PRO A 22 1.97 0.48 13.16
C PRO A 22 1.62 -1.00 12.96
N GLY A 23 2.63 -1.87 13.05
CA GLY A 23 2.54 -3.30 12.76
C GLY A 23 3.18 -3.73 11.43
N ASP A 24 3.59 -2.80 10.57
CA ASP A 24 4.52 -3.10 9.48
C ASP A 24 5.91 -3.33 10.07
N ILE A 25 6.52 -4.47 9.74
CA ILE A 25 7.80 -4.88 10.32
C ILE A 25 8.92 -4.32 9.45
N ARG A 26 9.71 -3.41 10.02
CA ARG A 26 10.94 -2.93 9.40
C ARG A 26 12.13 -3.31 10.28
N ILE A 27 12.95 -4.21 9.78
CA ILE A 27 14.16 -4.65 10.46
C ILE A 27 15.33 -4.06 9.67
N GLU A 28 15.92 -2.99 10.22
CA GLU A 28 17.14 -2.38 9.69
C GLU A 28 18.33 -2.93 10.50
N ARG A 29 19.22 -3.65 9.82
CA ARG A 29 20.53 -4.12 10.31
C ARG A 29 21.62 -3.53 9.41
N ASP A 30 22.85 -3.46 9.92
CA ASP A 30 23.99 -2.80 9.25
C ASP A 30 24.27 -3.33 7.83
N SER A 31 23.92 -4.59 7.54
CA SER A 31 24.11 -5.22 6.23
C SER A 31 22.81 -5.70 5.57
N PHE A 32 21.64 -5.51 6.20
CA PHE A 32 20.37 -5.99 5.65
C PHE A 32 19.16 -5.18 6.13
N GLN A 33 18.27 -4.85 5.21
CA GLN A 33 16.99 -4.19 5.50
C GLN A 33 15.86 -5.11 5.05
N ILE A 34 15.06 -5.60 5.99
CA ILE A 34 13.82 -6.34 5.70
C ILE A 34 12.64 -5.41 5.88
N PHE A 35 11.80 -5.37 4.86
CA PHE A 35 10.53 -4.67 4.90
C PHE A 35 9.38 -5.66 4.71
N VAL A 36 8.55 -5.82 5.73
CA VAL A 36 7.36 -6.69 5.69
C VAL A 36 6.11 -5.84 5.98
N PRO A 37 5.44 -5.32 4.93
CA PRO A 37 4.26 -4.47 5.08
C PRO A 37 2.99 -5.29 5.34
N LEU A 38 2.96 -6.07 6.43
CA LEU A 38 1.86 -6.98 6.74
C LEU A 38 0.52 -6.25 6.88
N VAL A 39 0.49 -5.18 7.67
CA VAL A 39 -0.73 -4.44 7.95
C VAL A 39 -1.19 -3.70 6.71
N SER A 40 -0.26 -3.06 6.01
CA SER A 40 -0.56 -2.36 4.76
C SER A 40 -1.18 -3.30 3.70
N MET A 41 -0.68 -4.53 3.55
CA MET A 41 -1.24 -5.49 2.60
C MET A 41 -2.64 -5.98 3.01
N ILE A 42 -2.87 -6.19 4.31
CA ILE A 42 -4.21 -6.53 4.82
C ILE A 42 -5.19 -5.40 4.52
N VAL A 43 -4.82 -4.14 4.80
CA VAL A 43 -5.65 -2.96 4.53
C VAL A 43 -6.00 -2.89 3.05
N VAL A 44 -5.02 -3.04 2.15
CA VAL A 44 -5.28 -3.04 0.70
C VAL A 44 -6.24 -4.15 0.30
N SER A 45 -6.04 -5.36 0.81
CA SER A 45 -6.93 -6.48 0.52
C SER A 45 -8.37 -6.18 0.94
N VAL A 46 -8.58 -5.68 2.17
CA VAL A 46 -9.91 -5.32 2.67
C VAL A 46 -10.55 -4.21 1.84
N VAL A 47 -9.79 -3.16 1.50
CA VAL A 47 -10.29 -2.04 0.69
C VAL A 47 -10.73 -2.53 -0.69
N ILE A 48 -9.89 -3.31 -1.38
CA ILE A 48 -10.23 -3.86 -2.69
C ILE A 48 -11.46 -4.77 -2.58
N SER A 49 -11.49 -5.67 -1.60
CA SER A 49 -12.64 -6.55 -1.38
C SER A 49 -13.93 -5.78 -1.11
N LEU A 50 -13.87 -4.71 -0.32
CA LEU A 50 -15.03 -3.86 -0.03
C LEU A 50 -15.50 -3.12 -1.28
N VAL A 51 -14.58 -2.56 -2.08
CA VAL A 51 -14.92 -1.89 -3.34
C VAL A 51 -15.60 -2.87 -4.30
N LEU A 52 -15.02 -4.06 -4.50
CA LEU A 52 -15.61 -5.10 -5.35
C LEU A 52 -16.96 -5.57 -4.82
N TYR A 53 -17.11 -5.69 -3.50
CA TYR A 53 -18.38 -6.04 -2.86
C TYR A 53 -19.45 -4.98 -3.14
N LEU A 54 -19.13 -3.70 -2.97
CA LEU A 54 -20.04 -2.59 -3.23
C LEU A 54 -20.41 -2.52 -4.73
N MET A 55 -19.43 -2.68 -5.61
CA MET A 55 -19.71 -2.77 -7.05
C MET A 55 -20.66 -3.92 -7.36
N LYS A 56 -20.43 -5.12 -6.82
CA LYS A 56 -21.33 -6.27 -7.02
C LYS A 56 -22.72 -6.07 -6.40
N ARG A 57 -22.83 -5.26 -5.35
CA ARG A 57 -24.09 -5.03 -4.63
C ARG A 57 -24.96 -3.99 -5.32
N TYR A 58 -24.35 -2.97 -5.92
CA TYR A 58 -25.06 -1.81 -6.47
C TYR A 58 -25.07 -1.73 -8.00
N LEU A 59 -24.20 -2.48 -8.68
CA LEU A 59 -24.12 -2.62 -10.14
C LEU A 59 -24.72 -3.96 -10.57
#